data_AF-A0A382W0F9-F1
#
_entry.id   AF-A0A382W0F9-F1
#
_cell.length_a   1.000
_cell.length_b   1.000
_cell.length_c   1.000
_cell.angle_alpha   90.00
_cell.angle_beta   90.00
_cell.angle_gamma   90.00
#
_symmetry.space_group_name_H-M   'P 1'
#
loop_
_entity.id
_entity.type
_entity.pdbx_description
1 polymer ?
#
loop_
_entity_poly.entity_id
_entity_poly.type
_entity_poly.pdbx_seq_one_letter_code
_entity_poly.pdbx_strand_id
1 'polypeptide(L)' 'MPTHAELAKIHIAKRDLKLTGPLYRGFLNVLFGQGSARDLTQEQVEELLEHFKSLGWKSEYTKSEMGRKQSEPKA' A
#
# COMPACT_ATOMS: atom_id res chain seq x y z
N MET A 1 14.88 -5.34 0.76
CA MET A 1 14.00 -5.95 1.79
C MET A 1 13.45 -4.83 2.65
N PRO A 2 12.15 -4.85 3.02
CA PRO A 2 11.50 -3.75 3.71
C PRO A 2 12.04 -3.58 5.11
N THR A 3 12.16 -2.34 5.54
CA THR A 3 12.47 -2.01 6.93
C THR A 3 11.28 -2.28 7.84
N HIS A 4 11.55 -2.43 9.14
CA HIS A 4 10.52 -2.62 10.14
C HIS A 4 9.50 -1.48 10.19
N ALA A 5 9.95 -0.24 9.90
CA ALA A 5 9.10 0.94 9.85
C ALA A 5 8.08 0.87 8.70
N GLU A 6 8.47 0.29 7.56
CA GLU A 6 7.59 0.16 6.40
C GLU A 6 6.56 -0.94 6.56
N LEU A 7 6.97 -2.09 7.12
CA LEU A 7 6.01 -3.13 7.50
C LEU A 7 4.96 -2.58 8.47
N ALA A 8 5.37 -1.74 9.42
CA ALA A 8 4.44 -1.06 10.33
C ALA A 8 3.45 -0.15 9.56
N LYS A 9 3.91 0.65 8.60
CA LYS A 9 3.04 1.48 7.74
C LYS A 9 2.01 0.63 6.99
N ILE A 10 2.44 -0.48 6.39
CA ILE A 10 1.55 -1.40 5.67
C ILE A 10 0.47 -1.97 6.61
N HIS A 11 0.84 -2.34 7.84
CA HIS A 11 -0.11 -2.85 8.83
C HIS A 11 -1.10 -1.78 9.31
N ILE A 12 -0.64 -0.53 9.49
CA ILE A 12 -1.50 0.61 9.82
C ILE A 12 -2.49 0.85 8.68
N ALA A 13 -1.99 0.96 7.44
CA ALA A 13 -2.82 1.15 6.26
C ALA A 13 -3.88 0.06 6.10
N LYS A 14 -3.49 -1.20 6.29
CA LYS A 14 -4.41 -2.34 6.29
C LYS A 14 -5.54 -2.17 7.31
N ARG A 15 -5.21 -1.73 8.53
CA ARG A 15 -6.19 -1.53 9.62
C ARG A 15 -7.12 -0.35 9.31
N ASP A 16 -6.57 0.77 8.86
CA ASP A 16 -7.32 1.99 8.58
C ASP A 16 -8.28 1.81 7.40
N LEU A 17 -7.84 1.09 6.36
CA LEU A 17 -8.66 0.68 5.22
C LEU A 17 -9.58 -0.51 5.54
N LYS A 18 -9.53 -1.04 6.76
CA LYS A 18 -10.33 -2.20 7.21
C LYS A 18 -10.20 -3.42 6.30
N LEU A 19 -9.01 -3.63 5.72
CA LEU A 19 -8.76 -4.77 4.84
C LEU A 19 -8.69 -6.05 5.66
N THR A 20 -9.50 -7.04 5.29
CA THR A 20 -9.46 -8.36 5.90
C THR A 20 -8.16 -9.08 5.53
N GLY A 21 -7.75 -10.04 6.36
CA GLY A 21 -6.54 -10.85 6.10
C GLY A 21 -6.49 -11.47 4.69
N PRO A 22 -7.57 -12.12 4.22
CA PRO A 22 -7.64 -12.67 2.87
C PRO A 22 -7.56 -11.60 1.77
N LEU A 23 -8.30 -10.49 1.93
CA LEU A 23 -8.32 -9.41 0.95
C LEU A 23 -6.93 -8.78 0.80
N TYR A 24 -6.25 -8.53 1.91
CA TYR A 24 -4.88 -8.01 1.94
C TYR A 24 -3.89 -8.93 1.22
N ARG A 25 -3.97 -10.25 1.45
CA ARG A 25 -3.13 -11.23 0.72
C ARG A 25 -3.48 -11.27 -0.76
N GLY A 26 -4.75 -11.11 -1.10
CA GLY A 26 -5.21 -10.96 -2.49
C GLY A 26 -4.54 -9.77 -3.18
N PHE A 27 -4.50 -8.60 -2.53
CA PHE A 27 -3.80 -7.43 -3.08
C PHE A 27 -2.31 -7.69 -3.34
N LEU A 28 -1.60 -8.28 -2.37
CA LEU A 28 -0.18 -8.58 -2.53
C LEU A 28 0.08 -9.56 -3.69
N ASN A 29 -0.79 -10.56 -3.85
CA ASN A 29 -0.67 -11.53 -4.92
C ASN A 29 -1.03 -10.94 -6.29
N VAL A 30 -2.06 -10.11 -6.37
CA VAL A 30 -2.51 -9.49 -7.64
C VAL A 30 -1.53 -8.41 -8.11
N LEU A 31 -1.03 -7.58 -7.20
CA LEU A 31 -0.13 -6.47 -7.55
C LEU A 31 1.31 -6.95 -7.78
N PHE A 32 1.81 -7.86 -6.93
CA PHE A 32 3.24 -8.21 -6.89
C PHE A 32 3.52 -9.72 -6.99
N GLY A 33 2.50 -10.56 -7.03
CA GLY A 33 2.68 -12.02 -6.97
C GLY A 33 3.23 -12.53 -5.65
N GLN A 34 3.16 -11.73 -4.57
CA GLN A 34 3.76 -12.07 -3.28
C GLN A 34 2.70 -12.48 -2.25
N GLY A 35 3.08 -13.44 -1.38
CA GLY A 35 2.21 -13.89 -0.28
C GLY A 35 2.32 -13.05 0.99
N SER A 36 3.38 -12.24 1.11
CA SER A 36 3.69 -11.47 2.33
C SER A 36 4.36 -10.15 2.00
N ALA A 37 4.08 -9.12 2.81
CA ALA A 37 4.75 -7.83 2.69
C ALA A 37 6.25 -7.90 2.97
N ARG A 38 6.73 -8.96 3.64
CA ARG A 38 8.17 -9.15 3.91
C ARG A 38 8.97 -9.50 2.65
N ASP A 39 8.31 -10.08 1.66
CA ASP A 39 8.94 -10.49 0.40
C ASP A 39 8.96 -9.36 -0.63
N LEU A 40 8.35 -8.21 -0.31
CA LEU A 40 8.34 -7.05 -1.19
C LEU A 40 9.70 -6.36 -1.24
N THR A 41 10.01 -5.75 -2.38
CA THR A 41 11.12 -4.79 -2.50
C THR A 41 10.73 -3.43 -1.93
N GLN A 42 11.73 -2.58 -1.68
CA GLN A 42 11.53 -1.20 -1.23
C GLN A 42 10.55 -0.44 -2.15
N GLU A 43 10.77 -0.57 -3.47
CA GLU A 43 9.95 0.07 -4.50
C GLU A 43 8.50 -0.45 -4.48
N GLN A 44 8.31 -1.76 -4.35
CA GLN A 44 6.96 -2.37 -4.27
C GLN A 44 6.21 -1.93 -3.00
N VAL A 45 6.92 -1.72 -1.90
CA VAL A 45 6.31 -1.21 -0.66
C VAL A 45 5.84 0.22 -0.85
N GLU A 46 6.64 1.07 -1.46
CA GLU A 46 6.25 2.45 -1.77
C GLU A 46 5.02 2.48 -2.69
N GLU A 47 5.02 1.68 -3.76
CA GLU A 47 3.88 1.56 -4.67
C GLU A 47 2.61 1.06 -3.96
N LEU A 48 2.73 0.07 -3.07
CA LEU A 48 1.61 -0.42 -2.26
C LEU A 48 1.05 0.67 -1.33
N LEU A 49 1.92 1.45 -0.70
CA LEU A 49 1.50 2.54 0.18
C LEU A 49 0.84 3.67 -0.61
N GLU A 50 1.31 3.96 -1.83
CA GLU A 50 0.64 4.90 -2.74
C GLU A 50 -0.73 4.40 -3.19
N HIS A 51 -0.85 3.11 -3.49
CA HIS A 51 -2.14 2.49 -3.80
C HIS A 51 -3.12 2.61 -2.63
N PHE A 52 -2.65 2.35 -1.40
CA PHE A 52 -3.46 2.54 -0.20
C PHE A 52 -3.88 4.00 0.01
N LYS A 53 -3.01 4.97 -0.30
CA LYS A 53 -3.38 6.40 -0.27
C LYS A 53 -4.49 6.71 -1.27
N SER A 54 -4.42 6.14 -2.48
CA SER A 54 -5.48 6.27 -3.50
C SER A 54 -6.82 5.68 -3.04
N LEU A 55 -6.78 4.57 -2.28
CA LEU A 55 -7.97 3.97 -1.66
C LEU A 55 -8.54 4.77 -0.46
N GLY A 56 -7.89 5.87 -0.08
CA GLY A 56 -8.34 6.76 1.00
C GLY A 56 -7.56 6.62 2.30
N TRP A 57 -6.43 5.91 2.32
CA TRP A 57 -5.55 5.88 3.49
C TRP A 57 -4.83 7.22 3.65
N LYS A 58 -5.13 7.94 4.74
CA LYS A 58 -4.48 9.20 5.07
C LYS A 58 -3.38 8.91 6.09
N SER A 59 -2.14 8.76 5.63
CA SER A 59 -1.01 8.72 6.55
C SER A 59 -0.90 10.07 7.26
N GLU A 60 -1.09 10.10 8.59
CA GLU A 60 -0.88 11.32 9.40
C GLU A 60 0.54 11.90 9.26
N TYR A 61 1.47 11.13 8.68
CA TYR A 61 2.84 11.54 8.36
C TYR A 61 2.99 12.34 7.07
N THR A 62 1.98 12.46 6.21
CA THR A 62 2.07 13.29 4.99
C THR A 62 1.25 14.56 5.17
N LYS A 63 1.74 15.44 6.04
CA LYS A 63 1.34 16.86 6.07
C LYS A 63 2.02 17.59 4.90
N SER A 64 1.59 17.33 3.67
CA SER A 64 1.73 18.23 2.52
C SER A 64 1.34 17.52 1.23
N GLU A 65 0.77 18.29 0.31
CA GLU A 65 0.60 17.96 -1.12
C GLU A 65 -0.75 17.33 -1.53
N MET A 66 -1.74 18.20 -1.52
CA MET A 66 -2.60 18.45 -2.68
C MET A 66 -1.87 18.17 -4.01
N GLY A 67 -2.37 17.21 -4.81
CA GLY A 67 -2.19 17.19 -6.26
C GLY A 67 -1.22 16.14 -6.84
N ARG A 68 -1.68 14.91 -7.07
CA ARG A 68 -1.21 14.10 -8.23
C ARG A 68 -2.38 13.39 -8.88
N LYS A 69 -2.67 13.81 -10.11
CA LYS A 69 -3.37 13.04 -11.13
C LYS A 69 -2.58 11.75 -11.38
N GLN A 70 -3.21 10.59 -11.25
CA GLN A 70 -2.79 9.31 -11.85
C GLN A 70 -3.92 8.30 -11.54
N SER A 71 -4.46 7.48 -12.43
CA SER A 71 -4.52 7.41 -13.90
C SER A 71 -5.42 6.20 -14.16
N GLU A 72 -6.61 6.41 -14.72
CA GLU A 72 -7.36 5.32 -15.35
C GLU A 72 -6.54 4.78 -16.54
N PRO A 73 -6.26 3.47 -16.62
CA PRO A 73 -6.01 2.85 -17.89
C PRO A 73 -7.36 2.53 -18.53
N LYS A 74 -7.57 3.21 -19.65
CA LYS A 74 -8.64 3.08 -20.64
C LYS A 74 -8.75 1.63 -21.16
N ALA A 75 -9.96 1.10 -21.26
CA ALA A 75 -10.36 0.08 -22.24
C ALA A 75 -11.83 0.31 -22.64
#